data_AF-A0A9D4RCL2-F1
#
_entry.id   AF-A0A9D4RCL2-F1
#
_cell.length_a   1.000
_cell.length_b   1.000
_cell.length_c   1.000
_cell.angle_alpha   90.00
_cell.angle_beta   90.00
_cell.angle_gamma   90.00
#
_symmetry.space_group_name_H-M   'P 1'
#
loop_
_entity.id
_entity.type
_entity.pdbx_description
1 polymer ?
#
loop_
_entity_poly.entity_id
_entity_poly.type
_entity_poly.pdbx_seq_one_letter_code
_entity_poly.pdbx_strand_id
1 'polypeptide(L)'
;MSDHDMLLVTTSFASASNKREKRTVYSYRKANWDQIKSDLSSCRDTILSSVSSSNVETIWNVFKSSVLSSMKRNIPTKTLRKKLISHGCRLKLEN
;
A
#
# COMPACT_ATOMS: atom_id res chain seq x y z
N MET A 1 -11.43 -19.09 -64.89
CA MET A 1 -11.56 -19.45 -63.45
C MET A 1 -10.70 -18.44 -62.72
N SER A 2 -11.34 -17.49 -62.04
CA SER A 2 -10.68 -16.33 -61.45
C SER A 2 -10.45 -16.61 -59.98
N ASP A 3 -9.19 -16.54 -59.56
CA ASP A 3 -8.73 -16.72 -58.18
C ASP A 3 -9.00 -15.40 -57.42
N HIS A 4 -9.99 -15.41 -56.54
CA HIS A 4 -10.36 -14.27 -55.71
C HIS A 4 -10.48 -14.73 -54.25
N ASP A 5 -9.39 -15.24 -53.70
CA ASP A 5 -9.34 -15.53 -52.28
C ASP A 5 -8.86 -14.28 -51.52
N MET A 6 -9.79 -13.63 -50.82
CA MET A 6 -9.51 -12.43 -50.05
C MET A 6 -9.21 -12.80 -48.61
N LEU A 7 -7.95 -12.66 -48.20
CA LEU A 7 -7.52 -12.93 -46.83
C LEU A 7 -8.11 -11.90 -45.85
N LEU A 8 -9.06 -12.35 -45.04
CA LEU A 8 -9.60 -11.58 -43.93
C LEU A 8 -8.76 -11.80 -42.67
N VAL A 9 -8.04 -10.76 -42.25
CA VAL A 9 -7.28 -10.77 -40.99
C VAL A 9 -7.95 -9.84 -39.98
N THR A 10 -8.59 -10.43 -38.98
CA THR A 10 -9.12 -9.71 -37.82
C THR A 10 -8.10 -9.72 -36.68
N THR A 11 -7.55 -8.56 -36.37
CA THR A 11 -6.63 -8.37 -35.24
C THR A 11 -7.32 -7.58 -34.13
N SER A 12 -7.47 -8.20 -32.97
CA SER A 12 -7.96 -7.55 -31.75
C SER A 12 -6.79 -7.13 -30.87
N PHE A 13 -6.65 -5.84 -30.59
CA PHE A 13 -5.68 -5.33 -29.62
C PHE A 13 -6.38 -4.87 -28.36
N ALA A 14 -5.92 -5.37 -27.21
CA ALA A 14 -6.32 -4.85 -25.90
C ALA A 14 -5.32 -3.77 -25.48
N SER A 15 -5.83 -2.60 -25.08
CA SER A 15 -5.00 -1.54 -24.50
C SER A 15 -4.31 -2.06 -23.23
N ALA A 16 -3.01 -1.78 -23.09
CA ALA A 16 -2.30 -2.02 -21.84
C ALA A 16 -2.93 -1.19 -20.72
N SER A 17 -3.75 -1.85 -19.89
CA SER A 17 -4.39 -1.19 -18.75
C SER A 17 -3.32 -0.76 -17.74
N ASN A 18 -3.12 0.56 -17.59
CA ASN A 18 -2.37 1.15 -16.49
C ASN A 18 -3.06 0.86 -15.14
N LYS A 19 -2.80 -0.32 -14.58
CA LYS A 19 -3.32 -0.72 -13.28
C LYS A 19 -2.66 0.16 -12.22
N ARG A 20 -3.41 1.16 -11.73
CA ARG A 20 -3.01 1.92 -10.54
C ARG A 20 -2.71 0.96 -9.39
N GLU A 21 -1.57 1.19 -8.74
CA GLU A 21 -1.12 0.43 -7.58
C GLU A 21 -2.20 0.42 -6.49
N LYS A 22 -2.32 -0.71 -5.80
CA LYS A 22 -3.33 -0.87 -4.75
C LYS A 22 -2.88 -0.07 -3.53
N ARG A 23 -3.73 0.84 -3.07
CA ARG A 23 -3.47 1.62 -1.85
C ARG A 23 -3.56 0.72 -0.62
N THR A 24 -2.51 0.70 0.18
CA THR A 24 -2.49 0.09 1.51
C THR A 24 -2.73 1.16 2.57
N VAL A 25 -3.48 0.82 3.62
CA VAL A 25 -3.73 1.72 4.75
C VAL A 25 -3.53 0.98 6.06
N TYR A 26 -3.12 1.70 7.10
CA TYR A 26 -2.99 1.14 8.44
C TYR A 26 -4.36 0.82 9.06
N SER A 27 -4.44 -0.30 9.77
CA SER A 27 -5.62 -0.74 10.50
C SER A 27 -5.47 -0.48 11.99
N TYR A 28 -5.61 0.79 12.40
CA TYR A 28 -5.43 1.24 13.78
C TYR A 28 -6.31 0.53 14.82
N ARG A 29 -7.50 0.04 14.42
CA ARG A 29 -8.37 -0.76 15.28
C ARG A 29 -7.72 -2.08 15.74
N LYS A 30 -6.78 -2.62 14.97
CA LYS A 30 -6.06 -3.87 15.23
C LYS A 30 -4.61 -3.64 15.66
N ALA A 31 -4.24 -2.40 15.98
CA ALA A 31 -2.89 -2.09 16.41
C ALA A 31 -2.64 -2.64 17.82
N ASN A 32 -1.44 -3.16 18.04
CA ASN A 32 -0.97 -3.50 19.38
C ASN A 32 -0.42 -2.25 20.07
N TRP A 33 -1.32 -1.48 20.71
CA TRP A 33 -0.98 -0.22 21.35
C TRP A 33 -0.10 -0.37 22.59
N ASP A 34 -0.23 -1.48 23.32
CA ASP A 34 0.56 -1.73 24.52
C ASP A 34 2.03 -1.94 24.16
N GLN A 35 2.31 -2.69 23.10
CA GLN A 35 3.67 -2.84 22.60
C GLN A 35 4.24 -1.51 22.08
N ILE A 36 3.43 -0.69 21.40
CA ILE A 36 3.86 0.64 20.93
C ILE A 36 4.23 1.53 22.12
N LYS A 37 3.42 1.55 23.19
CA LYS A 37 3.73 2.30 24.40
C LYS A 37 5.03 1.83 25.06
N SER A 38 5.23 0.51 25.13
CA SER A 38 6.48 -0.07 25.64
C SER A 38 7.68 0.38 24.80
N ASP A 39 7.60 0.22 23.47
CA ASP A 39 8.66 0.58 22.54
C ASP A 39 9.04 2.07 22.65
N LEU A 40 8.04 2.95 22.76
CA LEU A 40 8.26 4.39 22.90
C LEU A 40 8.80 4.78 24.28
N SER A 41 8.41 4.07 25.34
CA SER A 41 8.96 4.29 26.68
C SER A 41 10.44 3.92 26.72
N SER A 42 10.82 2.77 26.14
CA SER A 42 12.23 2.40 25.99
C SER A 42 12.99 3.41 25.13
N CYS A 43 12.39 3.90 24.05
CA CYS A 43 13.00 4.93 23.21
C CYS A 43 13.26 6.23 23.97
N ARG A 44 12.33 6.66 24.84
CA ARG A 44 12.51 7.82 25.71
C ARG A 44 13.74 7.64 26.61
N ASP A 45 13.87 6.49 27.24
CA ASP A 45 14.99 6.21 28.15
C ASP A 45 16.33 6.22 27.39
N THR A 46 16.37 5.64 26.19
CA THR A 46 17.54 5.73 25.29
C THR A 46 17.88 7.18 24.93
N ILE A 47 16.88 7.99 24.59
CA ILE A 47 17.10 9.41 24.25
C ILE A 47 17.63 10.19 25.45
N LEU A 48 17.01 10.03 26.62
CA LEU A 48 17.43 10.72 27.85
C LEU A 48 18.88 10.39 28.23
N SER A 49 19.29 9.12 28.05
CA SER A 49 20.68 8.71 28.27
C SER A 49 21.68 9.30 27.26
N SER A 50 21.20 9.73 26.09
CA SER A 50 22.02 10.19 24.96
C SER A 50 22.00 11.71 24.75
N VAL A 51 21.16 12.44 25.50
CA VAL A 51 20.97 13.90 25.37
C VAL A 51 22.27 14.67 25.56
N SER A 52 23.12 14.26 26.49
CA SER A 52 24.35 14.97 26.84
C SER A 52 25.48 14.75 25.83
N SER A 53 25.40 13.70 25.01
CA SER A 53 26.50 13.23 24.16
C SER A 53 26.23 13.32 22.66
N SER A 54 24.96 13.53 22.26
CA SER A 54 24.54 13.50 20.86
C SER A 54 24.02 14.85 20.39
N ASN A 55 24.19 15.14 19.10
CA ASN A 55 23.55 16.29 18.46
C ASN A 55 22.02 16.08 18.38
N VAL A 56 21.26 17.17 18.40
CA VAL A 56 19.80 17.20 18.30
C VAL A 56 19.31 16.43 17.08
N GLU A 57 19.99 16.57 15.94
CA GLU A 57 19.64 15.86 14.70
C GLU A 57 19.73 14.34 14.86
N THR A 58 20.74 13.83 15.56
CA THR A 58 20.89 12.40 15.82
C THR A 58 19.77 11.89 16.72
N ILE A 59 19.45 12.64 17.77
CA ILE A 59 18.35 12.31 18.69
C ILE A 59 17.01 12.29 17.95
N TRP A 60 16.78 13.25 17.06
CA TRP A 60 15.58 13.33 16.25
C TRP A 60 15.45 12.15 15.29
N ASN A 61 16.54 11.75 14.64
CA ASN A 61 16.56 10.59 13.75
C ASN A 61 16.30 9.28 14.49
N VAL A 62 16.83 9.12 15.71
CA VAL A 62 16.54 7.96 16.58
C VAL A 62 15.06 7.93 16.94
N PHE A 63 14.50 9.05 17.42
CA PHE A 63 13.09 9.17 17.74
C PHE A 63 12.20 8.80 16.54
N LYS A 64 12.43 9.45 15.39
CA LYS A 64 11.66 9.25 14.17
C LYS A 64 11.72 7.79 13.70
N SER A 65 12.91 7.21 13.69
CA SER A 65 13.12 5.82 13.27
C SER A 65 12.45 4.83 14.22
N SER A 66 12.49 5.10 15.53
CA SER A 66 11.81 4.30 16.55
C SER A 66 10.29 4.33 16.39
N VAL A 67 9.70 5.52 16.22
CA VAL A 67 8.25 5.67 15.99
C VAL A 67 7.82 4.93 14.71
N LEU A 68 8.54 5.15 13.60
CA LEU A 68 8.20 4.53 12.32
C LEU A 68 8.34 3.00 12.35
N SER A 69 9.38 2.48 13.01
CA SER A 69 9.61 1.04 13.13
C SER A 69 8.57 0.38 14.04
N SER A 70 8.25 1.00 15.18
CA SER A 70 7.20 0.50 16.08
C SER A 70 5.83 0.52 15.41
N MET A 71 5.49 1.57 14.65
CA MET A 71 4.25 1.61 13.87
C MET A 71 4.19 0.52 12.81
N LYS A 72 5.27 0.32 12.03
CA LYS A 72 5.30 -0.72 10.99
C LYS A 72 5.17 -2.14 11.56
N ARG A 73 5.75 -2.39 12.73
CA ARG A 73 5.72 -3.71 13.39
C ARG A 73 4.38 -4.01 14.05
N ASN A 74 3.78 -3.02 14.70
CA ASN A 74 2.63 -3.23 15.58
C ASN A 74 1.28 -2.85 14.95
N ILE A 75 1.26 -2.15 13.81
CA ILE A 75 0.03 -1.73 13.13
C ILE A 75 -0.13 -2.52 11.83
N PRO A 76 -1.05 -3.50 11.78
CA PRO A 76 -1.28 -4.27 10.57
C PRO A 76 -1.83 -3.37 9.45
N THR A 77 -1.45 -3.65 8.21
CA THR A 77 -1.96 -2.95 7.03
C THR A 77 -3.10 -3.72 6.38
N LYS A 78 -4.01 -2.99 5.74
CA LYS A 78 -5.08 -3.55 4.90
C LYS A 78 -5.04 -2.91 3.52
N THR A 79 -5.19 -3.73 2.50
CA THR A 79 -5.28 -3.26 1.12
C THR A 79 -6.71 -2.82 0.82
N LEU A 80 -6.88 -1.58 0.36
CA LEU A 80 -8.20 -1.10 -0.04
C LEU A 80 -8.64 -1.79 -1.33
N ARG A 81 -9.83 -2.37 -1.30
CA ARG A 81 -10.45 -2.93 -2.50
C ARG A 81 -10.91 -1.78 -3.39
N LYS A 82 -10.66 -1.87 -4.69
CA LYS A 82 -11.22 -0.95 -5.67
C LYS A 82 -12.74 -1.14 -5.69
N LYS A 83 -13.51 -0.07 -5.58
CA LYS A 83 -14.91 -0.09 -6.02
C LYS A 83 -14.86 -0.24 -7.53
N LEU A 84 -15.22 -1.41 -8.05
CA LEU A 84 -15.52 -1.55 -9.47
C LEU A 84 -16.75 -0.67 -9.71
N ILE A 85 -16.56 0.47 -10.37
CA ILE A 85 -17.69 1.19 -10.95
C ILE A 85 -18.09 0.33 -12.15
N SER A 86 -19.02 -0.59 -11.94
CA SER A 86 -19.67 -1.30 -13.04
C SER A 86 -20.53 -0.28 -13.78
N HIS A 87 -19.95 0.42 -14.75
CA HIS A 87 -20.76 0.94 -15.83
C HIS A 87 -21.32 -0.29 -16.54
N GLY A 88 -22.63 -0.47 -16.42
CA GLY A 88 -23.33 -1.70 -16.78
C GLY A 88 -23.16 -2.04 -18.26
N CYS A 89 -22.37 -3.06 -18.56
CA CYS A 89 -22.61 -3.89 -19.74
C CYS A 89 -23.57 -5.00 -19.32
N ARG A 90 -24.87 -4.69 -19.37
CA ARG A 90 -25.94 -5.68 -19.35
C ARG A 90 -25.97 -6.35 -20.72
N LEU A 91 -25.14 -7.37 -20.92
CA LEU A 91 -25.36 -8.33 -22.00
C LEU A 91 -26.62 -9.11 -21.64
N LYS A 92 -27.75 -8.75 -22.26
CA LYS A 92 -28.88 -9.67 -22.38
C LYS A 92 -28.51 -10.64 -23.51
N LEU A 93 -28.11 -11.85 -23.14
CA LEU A 93 -28.20 -13.02 -24.00
C LEU A 93 -29.39 -13.85 -23.48
N GLU A 94 -30.25 -14.24 -24.45
CA GLU A 94 -31.15 -15.40 -24.45
C GLU A 94 -32.40 -15.32 -23.51
N ASN A 95 -33.64 -15.60 -23.93
CA ASN A 95 -34.22 -16.20 -25.14
C ASN A 95 -35.45 -15.40 -25.61
#